data_AF-A0A822BYK7-F1
#
_entry.id   AF-A0A822BYK7-F1
#
_cell.length_a   1.000
_cell.length_b   1.000
_cell.length_c   1.000
_cell.angle_alpha   90.00
_cell.angle_beta   90.00
_cell.angle_gamma   90.00
#
_symmetry.space_group_name_H-M   'P 1'
#
loop_
_entity.id
_entity.type
_entity.pdbx_description
1 polymer ?
#
loop_
_entity_poly.entity_id
_entity_poly.type
_entity_poly.pdbx_seq_one_letter_code
_entity_poly.pdbx_strand_id
1 'polypeptide(L)'
;MPKYTKFNPDWLNKTDSDGINVNKWLKQGENTSTFKCILCKTGDLDCSNQGWGAIQHHHQQIIHSISQLRLDNTERPIVLDFQEQITKVEAIWALTVAQRGYSFNSCDEIGDVFRHMFPDSKIAQEFSMQSRKTSYVLSHGLGPYFHQELIKSLKRNEKFVLCFDEQTNNQDRKQLDLLVKYWCFDEGLVVTR
;
A
#
# COMPACT_ATOMS: atom_id res chain seq x y z
N MET A 1 20.83 -23.27 -41.42
CA MET A 1 20.90 -22.93 -39.99
C MET A 1 19.68 -22.10 -39.63
N PRO A 2 18.96 -22.38 -38.51
CA PRO A 2 17.86 -21.52 -38.08
C PRO A 2 18.39 -20.11 -37.80
N LYS A 3 17.74 -19.08 -38.34
CA LYS A 3 18.10 -17.69 -38.06
C LYS A 3 17.50 -17.31 -36.72
N TYR A 4 18.30 -17.32 -35.67
CA TYR A 4 17.89 -16.82 -34.36
C TYR A 4 17.99 -15.30 -34.31
N THR A 5 16.92 -14.64 -33.87
CA THR A 5 16.85 -13.18 -33.79
C THR A 5 17.44 -12.70 -32.47
N LYS A 6 18.49 -11.88 -32.53
CA LYS A 6 19.05 -11.20 -31.36
C LYS A 6 18.20 -9.97 -31.01
N PHE A 7 18.22 -9.58 -29.74
CA PHE A 7 17.66 -8.32 -29.30
C PHE A 7 18.30 -7.17 -30.09
N ASN A 8 17.49 -6.37 -30.78
CA ASN A 8 17.99 -5.19 -31.46
C ASN A 8 17.75 -3.96 -30.58
N PRO A 9 18.81 -3.23 -30.16
CA PRO A 9 18.68 -1.97 -29.42
C PRO A 9 17.77 -0.93 -30.08
N ASP A 10 17.67 -0.92 -31.41
CA ASP A 10 16.78 0.00 -32.14
C ASP A 10 15.30 -0.18 -31.77
N TRP A 11 14.93 -1.36 -31.26
CA TRP A 11 13.58 -1.63 -30.78
C TRP A 11 13.20 -0.74 -29.60
N LEU A 12 14.17 -0.25 -28.81
CA LEU A 12 13.91 0.69 -27.71
C LEU A 12 13.41 2.04 -28.22
N ASN A 13 13.62 2.38 -29.50
CA ASN A 13 13.11 3.63 -30.07
C ASN A 13 11.70 3.50 -30.66
N LYS A 14 11.11 2.30 -30.63
CA LYS A 14 9.77 2.05 -31.16
C LYS A 14 8.68 2.39 -30.15
N THR A 15 7.46 2.49 -30.66
CA THR A 15 6.24 2.61 -29.85
C THR A 15 5.49 1.29 -29.78
N ASP A 16 4.80 1.06 -28.67
CA ASP A 16 3.84 -0.04 -28.52
C ASP A 16 2.50 0.28 -29.22
N SER A 17 1.51 -0.61 -29.06
CA SER A 17 0.17 -0.43 -29.65
C SER A 17 -0.61 0.76 -29.08
N ASP A 18 -0.22 1.26 -27.91
CA ASP A 18 -0.84 2.42 -27.27
C ASP A 18 -0.10 3.73 -27.64
N GLY A 19 0.91 3.66 -28.50
CA GLY A 19 1.71 4.81 -28.93
C GLY A 19 2.76 5.25 -27.91
N ILE A 20 3.00 4.46 -26.87
CA ILE A 20 3.99 4.77 -25.83
C ILE A 20 5.35 4.22 -26.26
N ASN A 21 6.41 4.99 -26.03
CA ASN A 21 7.76 4.53 -26.31
C ASN A 21 8.13 3.34 -25.40
N VAL A 22 8.54 2.22 -26.01
CA VAL A 22 8.79 0.99 -25.27
C VAL A 22 10.03 1.06 -24.37
N ASN A 23 10.97 1.99 -24.57
CA ASN A 23 12.12 2.17 -23.68
C ASN A 23 11.73 2.43 -22.22
N LYS A 24 10.50 2.91 -21.99
CA LYS A 24 9.96 3.16 -20.66
C LYS A 24 9.78 1.88 -19.86
N TRP A 25 9.57 0.76 -20.54
CA TRP A 25 9.26 -0.51 -19.89
C TRP A 25 10.11 -1.70 -20.34
N LEU A 26 10.75 -1.61 -21.50
CA LEU A 26 11.54 -2.67 -22.13
C LEU A 26 13.04 -2.44 -21.91
N LYS A 27 13.77 -3.50 -21.54
CA LYS A 27 15.23 -3.53 -21.47
C LYS A 27 15.77 -4.80 -22.12
N GLN A 28 17.03 -4.77 -22.55
CA GLN A 28 17.74 -6.00 -22.95
C GLN A 28 17.90 -6.91 -21.71
N GLY A 29 17.72 -8.21 -21.90
CA GLY A 29 18.00 -9.22 -20.87
C GLY A 29 19.49 -9.51 -20.73
N GLU A 30 19.82 -10.53 -19.93
CA GLU A 30 21.18 -11.02 -19.72
C GLU A 30 21.76 -11.62 -21.01
N ASN A 31 20.92 -12.27 -21.81
CA ASN A 31 21.34 -12.89 -23.06
C ASN A 31 21.08 -11.97 -24.25
N THR A 32 21.89 -12.14 -25.30
CA THR A 32 21.74 -11.35 -26.54
C THR A 32 20.44 -11.61 -27.31
N SER A 33 19.65 -12.62 -26.92
CA SER A 33 18.34 -12.95 -27.51
C SER A 33 17.21 -12.85 -26.49
N THR A 34 17.44 -12.26 -25.31
CA THR A 34 16.40 -12.06 -24.30
C THR A 34 16.11 -10.58 -24.07
N PHE A 35 14.91 -10.31 -23.58
CA PHE A 35 14.46 -9.00 -23.15
C PHE A 35 13.76 -9.09 -21.80
N LYS A 36 13.68 -7.97 -21.10
CA LYS A 36 13.05 -7.86 -19.79
C LYS A 36 12.04 -6.72 -19.79
N CYS A 37 10.86 -6.99 -19.24
CA CYS A 37 9.87 -5.96 -18.96
C CYS A 37 9.97 -5.56 -17.49
N ILE A 38 10.26 -4.29 -17.22
CA ILE A 38 10.40 -3.80 -15.86
C ILE A 38 9.05 -3.64 -15.14
N LEU A 39 7.95 -3.55 -15.91
CA LEU A 39 6.60 -3.43 -15.35
C LEU A 39 6.12 -4.77 -14.80
N CYS A 40 6.22 -5.82 -15.61
CA CYS A 40 5.66 -7.13 -15.30
C CYS A 40 6.48 -7.90 -14.25
N LYS A 41 7.69 -7.42 -13.92
CA LYS A 41 8.69 -8.12 -13.08
C LYS A 41 8.89 -9.59 -13.48
N THR A 42 8.58 -9.93 -14.73
CA THR A 42 8.87 -11.22 -15.30
C THR A 42 10.38 -11.33 -15.48
N GLY A 43 10.93 -12.53 -15.31
CA GLY A 43 12.33 -12.80 -15.68
C GLY A 43 12.58 -12.53 -17.17
N ASP A 44 13.78 -12.88 -17.61
CA ASP A 44 14.16 -12.73 -19.01
C ASP A 44 13.24 -13.52 -19.94
N LEU A 45 12.69 -12.84 -20.94
CA LEU A 45 11.82 -13.38 -21.97
C LEU A 45 12.59 -13.54 -23.27
N ASP A 46 12.34 -14.62 -24.00
CA ASP A 46 13.05 -14.93 -25.23
C ASP A 46 12.44 -14.25 -26.45
N CYS A 47 13.29 -13.64 -27.29
CA CYS A 47 12.91 -13.12 -28.60
C CYS A 47 13.57 -13.88 -29.76
N SER A 48 14.27 -14.99 -29.52
CA SER A 48 15.03 -15.71 -30.55
C SER A 48 14.19 -16.16 -31.75
N ASN A 49 12.94 -16.56 -31.50
CA ASN A 49 12.05 -17.13 -32.52
C ASN A 49 11.16 -16.08 -33.22
N GLN A 50 10.73 -15.03 -32.52
CA GLN A 50 9.72 -14.08 -33.02
C GLN A 50 10.22 -12.62 -33.06
N GLY A 51 11.43 -12.35 -32.58
CA GLY A 51 12.02 -11.01 -32.54
C GLY A 51 11.10 -9.98 -31.88
N TRP A 52 10.85 -8.87 -32.57
CA TRP A 52 9.92 -7.82 -32.14
C TRP A 52 8.49 -8.32 -31.87
N GLY A 53 8.05 -9.37 -32.58
CA GLY A 53 6.73 -9.97 -32.36
C GLY A 53 6.56 -10.53 -30.94
N ALA A 54 7.63 -11.03 -30.32
CA ALA A 54 7.61 -11.50 -28.94
C ALA A 54 7.33 -10.35 -27.95
N ILE A 55 7.88 -9.16 -28.21
CA ILE A 55 7.68 -7.96 -27.40
C ILE A 55 6.25 -7.44 -27.54
N GLN A 56 5.71 -7.41 -28.77
CA GLN A 56 4.31 -7.01 -29.01
C GLN A 56 3.34 -7.98 -28.34
N HIS A 57 3.58 -9.29 -28.45
CA HIS A 57 2.75 -10.29 -27.81
C HIS A 57 2.79 -10.19 -26.28
N HIS A 58 3.95 -9.86 -25.71
CA HIS A 58 4.09 -9.60 -24.27
C HIS A 58 3.27 -8.39 -23.82
N HIS A 59 3.33 -7.27 -24.56
CA HIS A 59 2.59 -6.05 -24.23
C HIS A 59 1.06 -6.27 -24.22
N GLN A 60 0.56 -7.11 -25.13
CA GLN A 60 -0.86 -7.49 -25.18
C GLN A 60 -1.31 -8.42 -24.03
N GLN A 61 -0.40 -8.88 -23.17
CA GLN A 61 -0.78 -9.74 -22.04
C GLN A 61 -1.48 -8.93 -20.94
N ILE A 62 -2.48 -9.55 -20.31
CA ILE A 62 -3.23 -8.97 -19.19
C ILE A 62 -2.28 -8.53 -18.05
N ILE A 63 -1.22 -9.30 -17.79
CA ILE A 63 -0.21 -9.00 -16.77
C ILE A 63 0.47 -7.65 -17.04
N HIS A 64 0.74 -7.32 -18.30
CA HIS A 64 1.34 -6.04 -18.69
C HIS A 64 0.39 -4.89 -18.44
N SER A 65 -0.86 -5.01 -18.91
CA SER A 65 -1.91 -4.01 -18.68
C SER A 65 -2.13 -3.73 -17.18
N ILE A 66 -2.23 -4.77 -16.34
CA ILE A 66 -2.35 -4.61 -14.88
C ILE A 66 -1.13 -3.90 -14.29
N SER A 67 0.08 -4.25 -14.74
CA SER A 67 1.32 -3.66 -14.22
C SER A 67 1.47 -2.19 -14.61
N GLN A 68 1.03 -1.84 -15.81
CA GLN A 68 1.00 -0.47 -16.32
C GLN A 68 -0.03 0.39 -15.59
N LEU A 69 -1.27 -0.11 -15.41
CA LEU A 69 -2.31 0.55 -14.61
C LEU A 69 -1.86 0.81 -13.16
N ARG A 70 -1.05 -0.06 -12.57
CA ARG A 70 -0.48 0.15 -11.23
C ARG A 70 0.49 1.32 -11.20
N LEU A 71 1.33 1.50 -12.23
CA LEU A 71 2.24 2.65 -12.30
C LEU A 71 1.48 3.97 -12.54
N ASP A 72 0.51 3.96 -13.44
CA ASP A 72 -0.28 5.17 -13.75
C ASP A 72 -1.06 5.67 -12.52
N ASN A 73 -1.48 4.75 -11.64
CA ASN A 73 -2.12 5.08 -10.36
C ASN A 73 -1.15 5.53 -9.26
N THR A 74 0.16 5.24 -9.39
CA THR A 74 1.17 5.75 -8.43
C THR A 74 1.63 7.18 -8.72
N GLU A 75 1.40 7.71 -9.94
CA GLU A 75 1.88 9.05 -10.34
C GLU A 75 0.83 10.16 -10.26
N ARG A 76 -0.47 9.85 -10.12
CA ARG A 76 -1.49 10.89 -9.92
C ARG A 76 -1.55 11.28 -8.44
N PRO A 77 -1.26 12.54 -8.06
CA PRO A 77 -1.47 12.98 -6.69
C PRO A 77 -2.97 12.82 -6.38
N ILE A 78 -3.26 12.12 -5.28
CA ILE A 78 -4.62 11.98 -4.77
C ILE A 78 -5.10 13.38 -4.39
N VAL A 79 -5.94 13.98 -5.23
CA VAL A 79 -6.58 15.27 -4.93
C VAL A 79 -7.79 14.95 -4.06
N LEU A 80 -7.63 15.20 -2.76
CA LEU A 80 -8.71 15.06 -1.79
C LEU A 80 -9.64 16.27 -1.89
N ASP A 81 -10.94 16.02 -1.93
CA ASP A 81 -11.90 17.10 -1.74
C ASP A 81 -11.81 17.67 -0.31
N PHE A 82 -12.49 18.78 -0.05
CA PHE A 82 -12.39 19.45 1.24
C PHE A 82 -12.88 18.57 2.41
N GLN A 83 -13.91 17.77 2.20
CA GLN A 83 -14.45 16.87 3.23
C GLN A 83 -13.52 15.69 3.49
N GLU A 84 -12.88 15.16 2.45
CA GLU A 84 -11.86 14.14 2.54
C GLU A 84 -10.61 14.65 3.28
N GLN A 85 -10.23 15.92 3.09
CA GLN A 85 -9.15 16.56 3.85
C GLN A 85 -9.47 16.64 5.34
N ILE A 86 -10.69 17.01 5.71
CA ILE A 86 -11.16 17.00 7.11
C ILE A 86 -11.12 15.57 7.66
N THR A 87 -11.67 14.62 6.92
CA THR A 87 -11.72 13.21 7.32
C THR A 87 -10.31 12.65 7.55
N LYS A 88 -9.36 13.02 6.70
CA LYS A 88 -7.94 12.65 6.84
C LYS A 88 -7.33 13.19 8.12
N VAL A 89 -7.52 14.47 8.46
CA VAL A 89 -6.93 15.03 9.69
C VAL A 89 -7.57 14.44 10.95
N GLU A 90 -8.87 14.14 10.90
CA GLU A 90 -9.57 13.47 11.99
C GLU A 90 -9.09 12.02 12.19
N ALA A 91 -8.84 11.29 11.10
CA ALA A 91 -8.22 9.97 11.15
C ALA A 91 -6.79 10.02 11.70
N ILE A 92 -5.99 11.02 11.30
CA ILE A 92 -4.64 11.24 11.86
C ILE A 92 -4.71 11.52 13.36
N TRP A 93 -5.66 12.35 13.80
CA TRP A 93 -5.86 12.62 15.21
C TRP A 93 -6.25 11.35 15.98
N ALA A 94 -7.22 10.57 15.46
CA ALA A 94 -7.62 9.30 16.06
C ALA A 94 -6.44 8.34 16.21
N LEU A 95 -5.60 8.20 15.18
CA LEU A 95 -4.37 7.39 15.25
C LEU A 95 -3.38 7.91 16.28
N THR A 96 -3.24 9.24 16.38
CA THR A 96 -2.36 9.86 17.38
C THR A 96 -2.83 9.53 18.79
N VAL A 97 -4.14 9.60 19.04
CA VAL A 97 -4.75 9.22 20.32
C VAL A 97 -4.43 7.77 20.66
N ALA A 98 -4.62 6.84 19.71
CA ALA A 98 -4.32 5.42 19.92
C ALA A 98 -2.81 5.18 20.14
N GLN A 99 -1.95 5.77 19.33
CA GLN A 99 -0.50 5.57 19.39
C GLN A 99 0.11 6.14 20.68
N ARG A 100 -0.40 7.28 21.16
CA ARG A 100 0.11 7.96 22.36
C ARG A 100 -0.61 7.55 23.65
N GLY A 101 -1.67 6.74 23.55
CA GLY A 101 -2.46 6.33 24.71
C GLY A 101 -3.22 7.49 25.36
N TYR A 102 -3.68 8.45 24.56
CA TYR A 102 -4.48 9.56 25.10
C TYR A 102 -5.88 9.08 25.49
N SER A 103 -6.43 9.68 26.54
CA SER A 103 -7.82 9.45 26.93
C SER A 103 -8.77 9.94 25.85
N PHE A 104 -9.83 9.20 25.54
CA PHE A 104 -10.87 9.71 24.63
C PHE A 104 -11.50 11.00 25.14
N ASN A 105 -11.54 11.21 26.45
CA ASN A 105 -12.05 12.45 27.04
C ASN A 105 -11.15 13.65 26.70
N SER A 106 -9.85 13.45 26.41
CA SER A 106 -8.98 14.56 25.96
C SER A 106 -9.25 14.98 24.52
N CYS A 107 -10.15 14.28 23.82
CA CYS A 107 -10.62 14.68 22.51
C CYS A 107 -11.85 15.58 22.60
N ASP A 108 -12.51 15.66 23.75
CA ASP A 108 -13.59 16.61 23.95
C ASP A 108 -12.97 18.04 23.99
N GLU A 109 -13.63 19.01 23.34
CA GLU A 109 -13.19 20.42 23.24
C GLU A 109 -11.88 20.68 22.46
N ILE A 110 -11.14 19.65 22.03
CA ILE A 110 -9.89 19.86 21.27
C ILE A 110 -10.12 20.61 19.94
N GLY A 111 -11.30 20.43 19.33
CA GLY A 111 -11.70 21.20 18.15
C GLY A 111 -11.79 22.69 18.42
N ASP A 112 -12.26 23.10 19.61
CA ASP A 112 -12.28 24.51 20.01
C ASP A 112 -10.87 25.05 20.18
N VAL A 113 -9.96 24.27 20.77
CA VAL A 113 -8.55 24.65 20.89
C VAL A 113 -7.94 24.88 19.50
N PHE A 114 -8.16 23.98 18.55
CA PHE A 114 -7.65 24.14 17.18
C PHE A 114 -8.22 25.37 16.48
N ARG A 115 -9.50 25.67 16.66
CA ARG A 115 -10.12 26.89 16.12
C ARG A 115 -9.46 28.17 16.63
N HIS A 116 -9.12 28.21 17.91
CA HIS A 116 -8.44 29.36 18.52
C HIS A 116 -6.95 29.45 18.13
N MET A 117 -6.27 28.31 18.02
CA MET A 117 -4.87 28.25 17.62
C MET A 117 -4.67 28.60 16.13
N PHE A 118 -5.63 28.23 15.28
CA PHE A 118 -5.55 28.33 13.82
C PHE A 118 -6.81 28.98 13.23
N PRO A 119 -7.05 30.28 13.50
CA PRO A 119 -8.28 30.96 13.08
C PRO A 119 -8.42 31.10 11.55
N ASP A 120 -7.31 31.06 10.82
CA ASP A 120 -7.24 31.15 9.36
C ASP A 120 -7.45 29.80 8.66
N SER A 121 -7.33 28.68 9.38
CA SER A 121 -7.44 27.34 8.81
C SER A 121 -8.90 26.87 8.74
N LYS A 122 -9.46 26.82 7.52
CA LYS A 122 -10.81 26.26 7.28
C LYS A 122 -10.95 24.81 7.77
N ILE A 123 -9.89 24.00 7.67
CA ILE A 123 -9.91 22.62 8.15
C ILE A 123 -10.01 22.59 9.68
N ALA A 124 -9.30 23.48 10.38
CA ALA A 124 -9.40 23.57 11.84
C ALA A 124 -10.79 24.03 12.30
N GLN A 125 -11.44 24.90 11.51
CA GLN A 125 -12.82 25.32 11.77
C GLN A 125 -13.80 24.14 11.73
N GLU A 126 -13.66 23.25 10.75
CA GLU A 126 -14.54 22.10 10.56
C GLU A 126 -14.11 20.84 11.33
N PHE A 127 -12.98 20.89 12.06
CA PHE A 127 -12.51 19.76 12.86
C PHE A 127 -13.50 19.48 14.00
N SER A 128 -14.00 18.24 14.07
CA SER A 128 -15.14 17.89 14.93
C SER A 128 -14.92 16.60 15.75
N MET A 129 -13.66 16.18 15.95
CA MET A 129 -13.38 15.02 16.80
C MET A 129 -13.79 15.31 18.25
N GLN A 130 -14.42 14.29 18.83
CA GLN A 130 -14.85 14.20 20.23
C GLN A 130 -14.61 12.77 20.70
N SER A 131 -14.74 12.51 22.01
CA SER A 131 -14.57 11.17 22.60
C SER A 131 -15.30 10.06 21.84
N ARG A 132 -16.62 10.22 21.61
CA ARG A 132 -17.46 9.24 20.90
C ARG A 132 -17.05 9.03 19.45
N LYS A 133 -16.79 10.12 18.73
CA LYS A 133 -16.35 10.05 17.32
C LYS A 133 -14.99 9.38 17.21
N THR A 134 -14.08 9.70 18.13
CA THR A 134 -12.75 9.07 18.21
C THR A 134 -12.86 7.57 18.43
N SER A 135 -13.64 7.14 19.42
CA SER A 135 -13.90 5.72 19.66
C SER A 135 -14.51 5.04 18.43
N TYR A 136 -15.49 5.67 17.78
CA TYR A 136 -16.15 5.11 16.61
C TYR A 136 -15.19 4.97 15.42
N VAL A 137 -14.42 6.02 15.11
CA VAL A 137 -13.43 6.02 14.02
C VAL A 137 -12.36 4.95 14.27
N LEU A 138 -11.88 4.81 15.50
CA LEU A 138 -10.91 3.76 15.85
C LEU A 138 -11.51 2.35 15.76
N SER A 139 -12.67 2.12 16.36
CA SER A 139 -13.26 0.78 16.46
C SER A 139 -13.88 0.29 15.15
N HIS A 140 -14.50 1.18 14.36
CA HIS A 140 -15.28 0.81 13.18
C HIS A 140 -14.70 1.30 11.85
N GLY A 141 -13.86 2.34 11.87
CA GLY A 141 -13.19 2.82 10.67
C GLY A 141 -11.81 2.18 10.50
N LEU A 142 -10.87 2.60 11.36
CA LEU A 142 -9.45 2.29 11.22
C LEU A 142 -9.08 0.89 11.73
N GLY A 143 -9.66 0.47 12.86
CA GLY A 143 -9.39 -0.83 13.47
C GLY A 143 -9.60 -2.02 12.51
N PRO A 144 -10.74 -2.11 11.81
CA PRO A 144 -10.97 -3.17 10.83
C PRO A 144 -9.94 -3.18 9.70
N TYR A 145 -9.50 -2.01 9.23
CA TYR A 145 -8.46 -1.90 8.21
C TYR A 145 -7.12 -2.51 8.70
N PHE A 146 -6.62 -2.08 9.85
CA PHE A 146 -5.36 -2.63 10.40
C PHE A 146 -5.46 -4.10 10.75
N HIS A 147 -6.63 -4.55 11.23
CA HIS A 147 -6.87 -5.97 11.47
C HIS A 147 -6.77 -6.78 10.16
N GLN A 148 -7.39 -6.31 9.08
CA GLN A 148 -7.30 -6.96 7.77
C GLN A 148 -5.87 -6.99 7.23
N GLU A 149 -5.12 -5.89 7.37
CA GLU A 149 -3.71 -5.83 6.97
C GLU A 149 -2.82 -6.80 7.78
N LEU A 150 -3.06 -6.93 9.09
CA LEU A 150 -2.40 -7.93 9.91
C LEU A 150 -2.71 -9.35 9.41
N ILE A 151 -3.99 -9.68 9.17
CA ILE A 151 -4.40 -11.01 8.67
C ILE A 151 -3.79 -11.31 7.31
N LYS A 152 -3.73 -10.34 6.39
CA LYS A 152 -3.05 -10.50 5.09
C LYS A 152 -1.57 -10.82 5.27
N SER A 153 -0.90 -10.12 6.19
CA SER A 153 0.52 -10.34 6.50
C SER A 153 0.77 -11.73 7.09
N LEU A 154 -0.10 -12.17 8.01
CA LEU A 154 -0.03 -13.52 8.59
C LEU A 154 -0.25 -14.61 7.56
N LYS A 155 -1.19 -14.45 6.62
CA LYS A 155 -1.46 -15.43 5.56
C LYS A 155 -0.30 -15.66 4.59
N ARG A 156 0.67 -14.73 4.51
CA ARG A 156 1.90 -14.91 3.73
C ARG A 156 2.92 -15.82 4.41
N ASN A 157 2.73 -16.10 5.71
CA ASN A 157 3.63 -16.89 6.52
C ASN A 157 3.11 -18.32 6.65
N GLU A 158 3.99 -19.31 6.50
CA GLU A 158 3.64 -20.70 6.81
C GLU A 158 3.47 -20.93 8.32
N LYS A 159 4.20 -20.16 9.14
CA LYS A 159 4.23 -20.28 10.60
C LYS A 159 4.22 -18.91 11.25
N PHE A 160 3.54 -18.82 12.38
CA PHE A 160 3.59 -17.68 13.30
C PHE A 160 3.47 -18.21 14.74
N VAL A 161 3.85 -17.38 15.70
CA VAL A 161 3.72 -17.68 17.12
C VAL A 161 2.59 -16.85 17.69
N LEU A 162 1.63 -17.48 18.34
CA LEU A 162 0.61 -16.81 19.14
C LEU A 162 1.09 -16.78 20.60
N CYS A 163 1.35 -15.58 21.11
CA CYS A 163 1.59 -15.34 22.53
C CYS A 163 0.27 -14.94 23.17
N PHE A 164 -0.06 -15.52 24.32
CA PHE A 164 -1.25 -15.20 25.07
C PHE A 164 -0.91 -15.02 26.55
N ASP A 165 -1.56 -14.07 27.20
CA ASP A 165 -1.44 -13.83 28.64
C ASP A 165 -2.84 -13.63 29.25
N GLU A 166 -3.07 -14.25 30.40
CA GLU A 166 -4.37 -14.24 31.09
C GLU A 166 -4.24 -13.56 32.44
N GLN A 167 -5.09 -12.57 32.69
CA GLN A 167 -5.15 -11.89 33.97
C GLN A 167 -6.59 -11.79 34.47
N THR A 168 -6.77 -11.99 35.78
CA THR A 168 -8.04 -11.74 36.48
C THR A 168 -7.79 -10.58 37.43
N ASN A 169 -8.50 -9.47 37.24
CA ASN A 169 -8.35 -8.30 38.11
C ASN A 169 -9.15 -8.45 39.42
N ASN A 170 -8.92 -7.54 40.37
CA ASN A 170 -9.63 -7.52 41.66
C ASN A 170 -11.15 -7.25 41.56
N GLN A 171 -11.68 -7.09 40.35
CA GLN A 171 -13.12 -6.92 40.06
C GLN A 171 -13.70 -8.14 39.32
N ASP A 172 -13.02 -9.29 39.36
CA ASP A 172 -13.37 -10.53 38.64
C ASP A 172 -13.53 -10.36 37.12
N ARG A 173 -12.93 -9.30 36.54
CA ARG A 173 -12.87 -9.18 35.08
C ARG A 173 -11.70 -9.98 34.56
N LYS A 174 -12.02 -10.90 33.65
CA LYS A 174 -11.05 -11.71 32.91
C LYS A 174 -10.58 -10.92 31.70
N GLN A 175 -9.28 -10.87 31.50
CA GLN A 175 -8.64 -10.28 30.33
C GLN A 175 -7.68 -11.33 29.74
N LEU A 176 -7.74 -11.48 28.42
CA LEU A 176 -6.87 -12.32 27.62
C LEU A 176 -6.20 -11.41 26.58
N ASP A 177 -4.90 -11.20 26.74
CA ASP A 177 -4.10 -10.43 25.81
C ASP A 177 -3.50 -11.39 24.78
N LEU A 178 -3.66 -11.08 23.50
CA LEU A 178 -3.13 -11.87 22.39
C LEU A 178 -2.13 -11.04 21.60
N LEU A 179 -0.97 -11.60 21.35
CA LEU A 179 0.07 -11.03 20.49
C LEU A 179 0.51 -12.08 19.47
N VAL A 180 0.83 -11.64 18.25
CA VAL A 180 1.32 -12.53 17.20
C VAL A 180 2.73 -12.13 16.79
N LYS A 181 3.65 -13.10 16.79
CA LYS A 181 5.01 -12.94 16.25
C LYS A 181 5.14 -13.67 14.92
N TYR A 182 5.60 -12.97 13.90
CA TYR A 182 5.72 -13.50 12.54
C TYR A 182 6.80 -12.77 11.74
N TRP A 183 7.22 -13.35 10.61
CA TRP A 183 8.13 -12.69 9.67
C TRP A 183 7.35 -11.68 8.82
N CYS A 184 7.64 -10.39 9.00
CA CYS A 184 7.08 -9.34 8.15
C CYS A 184 7.95 -9.20 6.89
N PHE A 185 7.42 -9.63 5.75
CA PHE A 185 8.13 -9.53 4.48
C PHE A 185 8.34 -8.08 4.01
N ASP A 186 7.47 -7.15 4.43
CA ASP A 186 7.55 -5.75 4.02
C ASP A 186 8.60 -5.00 4.86
N GLU A 187 8.79 -5.37 6.13
CA GLU A 187 9.84 -4.84 7.00
C GLU A 187 11.15 -5.65 6.94
N GLY A 188 11.11 -6.89 6.41
CA GLY A 188 12.27 -7.78 6.32
C GLY A 188 12.77 -8.30 7.68
N LEU A 189 11.89 -8.37 8.68
CA LEU A 189 12.26 -8.76 10.05
C LEU A 189 11.10 -9.44 10.79
N VAL A 190 11.41 -10.09 11.91
CA VAL A 190 10.38 -10.65 12.81
C VAL A 190 9.75 -9.53 13.62
N VAL A 191 8.43 -9.36 13.49
CA VAL A 191 7.65 -8.36 14.24
C VAL A 191 6.79 -9.03 15.31
N THR A 192 6.42 -8.25 16.33
CA THR A 192 5.33 -8.58 17.27
C THR A 192 4.22 -7.55 17.08
N ARG A 193 2.97 -8.01 16.95
CA ARG A 193 1.77 -7.18 16.77
C ARG A 193 0.65 -7.68 17.66
#